data_AF-A0A9Q2I6X1-F1
#
_entry.id   AF-A0A9Q2I6X1-F1
#
_cell.length_a   1.000
_cell.length_b   1.000
_cell.length_c   1.000
_cell.angle_alpha   90.00
_cell.angle_beta   90.00
_cell.angle_gamma   90.00
#
_symmetry.space_group_name_H-M   'P 1'
#
loop_
_entity.id
_entity.type
_entity.pdbx_description
1 polymer ?
#
loop_
_entity_poly.entity_id
_entity_poly.type
_entity_poly.pdbx_seq_one_letter_code
_entity_poly.pdbx_strand_id
1 'polypeptide(L)'
;MEFYQADPTLENYWRGVILFGRNVASYKFALASALYEVDKTGSDLITLDQLAVPFSRYLCEHLKHAPKQITSRSSQFLETCLKFNRGEITHAQLIEATVRLGFNNVIDAFHYVNQGEIDKRFFLDERKTHSGIRLTDNFYLLGERLQYKNLAFETNARWNLVEQAWSMGISRNLVGVEFDEDNQLLFTRVNARRVDITSCRDSLNGYQKGRCFYCFKPISLVTGDAELADVDHFIPWAARNEVSNINGVWNLVLACRCCNRGVEGKSARIPDLKLLQRLHTRNEYFIQSKLPLHETIVLQTGQRPEARRSFLQRNWQAALDKLIHTWKPNAEAEATF
;
A
#
# COMPACT_ATOMS: atom_id res chain seq x y z
N MET A 1 -16.47 3.23 -5.06
CA MET A 1 -15.79 2.66 -3.88
C MET A 1 -15.66 3.77 -2.87
N GLU A 2 -16.19 3.58 -1.66
CA GLU A 2 -16.28 4.62 -0.63
C GLU A 2 -14.92 5.27 -0.31
N PHE A 3 -13.82 4.50 -0.39
CA PHE A 3 -12.46 4.97 -0.08
C PHE A 3 -12.10 6.36 -0.61
N TYR A 4 -12.19 6.59 -1.93
CA TYR A 4 -11.89 7.89 -2.54
C TYR A 4 -13.15 8.71 -2.86
N GLN A 5 -14.34 8.10 -2.85
CA GLN A 5 -15.60 8.84 -3.04
C GLN A 5 -15.97 9.69 -1.81
N ALA A 6 -15.66 9.20 -0.62
CA ALA A 6 -15.88 9.92 0.63
C ALA A 6 -14.87 11.06 0.85
N ASP A 7 -13.71 11.00 0.19
CA ASP A 7 -12.62 11.97 0.33
C ASP A 7 -11.81 12.04 -0.99
N PRO A 8 -12.31 12.78 -2.00
CA PRO A 8 -11.78 12.78 -3.37
C PRO A 8 -10.55 13.69 -3.56
N THR A 9 -9.56 13.56 -2.67
CA THR A 9 -8.27 14.25 -2.82
C THR A 9 -7.39 13.58 -3.88
N LEU A 10 -6.45 14.34 -4.46
CA LEU A 10 -5.48 13.81 -5.43
C LEU A 10 -4.68 12.63 -4.85
N GLU A 11 -4.30 12.71 -3.57
CA GLU A 11 -3.60 11.64 -2.85
C GLU A 11 -4.45 10.36 -2.80
N ASN A 12 -5.77 10.48 -2.57
CA ASN A 12 -6.66 9.32 -2.51
C ASN A 12 -7.02 8.77 -3.89
N TYR A 13 -7.09 9.60 -4.93
CA TYR A 13 -7.18 9.13 -6.31
C TYR A 13 -5.93 8.31 -6.70
N TRP A 14 -4.75 8.82 -6.36
CA TRP A 14 -3.49 8.11 -6.60
C TRP A 14 -3.42 6.78 -5.82
N ARG A 15 -3.73 6.79 -4.51
CA ARG A 15 -3.89 5.57 -3.70
C ARG A 15 -4.94 4.62 -4.27
N GLY A 16 -6.01 5.16 -4.84
CA GLY A 16 -7.02 4.45 -5.61
C GLY A 16 -6.42 3.53 -6.66
N VAL A 17 -5.58 4.10 -7.52
CA VAL A 17 -4.84 3.38 -8.58
C VAL A 17 -3.93 2.30 -8.01
N ILE A 18 -3.10 2.67 -7.03
CA ILE A 18 -2.06 1.79 -6.49
C ILE A 18 -2.66 0.62 -5.71
N LEU A 19 -3.56 0.90 -4.76
CA LEU A 19 -4.10 -0.09 -3.82
C LEU A 19 -5.18 -0.96 -4.46
N PHE A 20 -6.08 -0.36 -5.26
CA PHE A 20 -7.31 -1.03 -5.72
C PHE A 20 -7.36 -1.32 -7.23
N GLY A 21 -6.44 -0.75 -8.02
CA GLY A 21 -6.28 -1.11 -9.43
C GLY A 21 -5.95 -2.60 -9.60
N ARG A 22 -6.35 -3.22 -10.72
CA ARG A 22 -6.10 -4.65 -10.97
C ARG A 22 -4.59 -4.94 -11.08
N ASN A 23 -4.15 -6.03 -10.45
CA ASN A 23 -2.76 -6.47 -10.47
C ASN A 23 -2.62 -7.70 -11.40
N VAL A 24 -2.46 -7.47 -12.70
CA VAL A 24 -2.13 -8.54 -13.66
C VAL A 24 -0.61 -8.66 -13.83
N ALA A 25 0.06 -7.51 -13.88
CA ALA A 25 1.52 -7.36 -13.87
C ALA A 25 1.90 -6.27 -12.87
N SER A 26 3.15 -6.25 -12.42
CA SER A 26 3.68 -5.21 -11.53
C SER A 26 3.94 -3.86 -12.22
N TYR A 27 3.71 -3.77 -13.53
CA TYR A 27 4.03 -2.59 -14.34
C TYR A 27 3.43 -1.29 -13.80
N LYS A 28 2.26 -1.31 -13.17
CA LYS A 28 1.71 -0.07 -12.58
C LYS A 28 2.55 0.46 -11.42
N PHE A 29 3.16 -0.41 -10.62
CA PHE A 29 4.03 0.00 -9.51
C PHE A 29 5.35 0.54 -10.08
N ALA A 30 5.88 -0.10 -11.11
CA ALA A 30 7.04 0.41 -11.85
C ALA A 30 6.75 1.77 -12.51
N LEU A 31 5.57 1.95 -13.12
CA LEU A 31 5.16 3.22 -13.73
C LEU A 31 4.99 4.32 -12.67
N ALA A 32 4.32 4.02 -11.55
CA ALA A 32 4.21 4.96 -10.44
C ALA A 32 5.59 5.36 -9.88
N SER A 33 6.48 4.40 -9.70
CA SER A 33 7.85 4.64 -9.20
C SER A 33 8.66 5.48 -10.19
N ALA A 34 8.56 5.17 -11.49
CA ALA A 34 9.13 5.99 -12.55
C ALA A 34 8.58 7.42 -12.54
N LEU A 35 7.27 7.59 -12.36
CA LEU A 35 6.63 8.90 -12.29
C LEU A 35 7.12 9.73 -11.10
N TYR A 36 7.53 9.14 -9.97
CA TYR A 36 8.13 9.93 -8.88
C TYR A 36 9.53 10.45 -9.25
N GLU A 37 10.27 9.73 -10.09
CA GLU A 37 11.69 9.97 -10.33
C GLU A 37 12.00 10.76 -11.60
N VAL A 38 11.19 10.59 -12.66
CA VAL A 38 11.46 11.27 -13.95
C VAL A 38 11.62 12.76 -13.74
N ASP A 39 12.64 13.33 -14.38
CA ASP A 39 12.87 14.77 -14.40
C ASP A 39 11.66 15.47 -15.01
N LYS A 40 11.19 16.51 -14.31
CA LYS A 40 10.00 17.30 -14.65
C LYS A 40 10.37 18.75 -14.92
N THR A 41 11.67 19.06 -14.95
CA THR A 41 12.14 20.41 -15.18
C THR A 41 12.05 20.75 -16.66
N GLY A 42 11.45 21.90 -16.97
CA GLY A 42 11.43 22.47 -18.33
C GLY A 42 10.41 21.89 -19.32
N SER A 43 9.78 20.74 -19.05
CA SER A 43 8.74 20.16 -19.91
C SER A 43 7.77 19.27 -19.13
N ASP A 44 6.48 19.36 -19.44
CA ASP A 44 5.43 18.46 -18.99
C ASP A 44 5.31 17.18 -19.83
N LEU A 45 5.88 17.17 -21.04
CA LEU A 45 6.01 16.00 -21.87
C LEU A 45 7.22 15.17 -21.42
N ILE A 46 6.97 13.90 -21.08
CA ILE A 46 7.97 12.87 -20.80
C ILE A 46 7.97 11.87 -21.94
N THR A 47 9.07 11.75 -22.67
CA THR A 47 9.16 10.77 -23.77
C THR A 47 9.19 9.35 -23.24
N LEU A 48 8.81 8.38 -24.08
CA LEU A 48 8.86 6.97 -23.70
C LEU A 48 10.28 6.50 -23.37
N ASP A 49 11.31 7.01 -24.06
CA ASP A 49 12.70 6.70 -23.74
C ASP A 49 13.11 7.22 -22.35
N GLN A 50 12.72 8.45 -22.02
CA GLN A 50 12.96 9.03 -20.69
C GLN A 50 12.24 8.22 -19.59
N LEU A 51 10.99 7.83 -19.84
CA LEU A 51 10.19 7.04 -18.91
C LEU A 51 10.70 5.61 -18.77
N ALA A 52 11.21 5.02 -19.86
CA ALA A 52 11.72 3.65 -19.92
C ALA A 52 12.91 3.42 -18.98
N VAL A 53 13.73 4.45 -18.74
CA VAL A 53 14.92 4.35 -17.87
C VAL A 53 14.54 3.95 -16.45
N PRO A 54 13.81 4.77 -15.66
CA PRO A 54 13.44 4.37 -14.31
C PRO A 54 12.45 3.19 -14.32
N PHE A 55 11.53 3.11 -15.28
CA PHE A 55 10.53 2.05 -15.34
C PHE A 55 11.16 0.65 -15.44
N SER A 56 12.10 0.47 -16.38
CA SER A 56 12.79 -0.81 -16.57
C SER A 56 13.76 -1.10 -15.43
N ARG A 57 14.42 -0.08 -14.87
CA ARG A 57 15.32 -0.20 -13.73
C ARG A 57 14.60 -0.78 -12.51
N TYR A 58 13.46 -0.21 -12.09
CA TYR A 58 12.69 -0.74 -10.97
C TYR A 58 12.25 -2.19 -11.20
N LEU A 59 11.79 -2.53 -12.41
CA LEU A 59 11.43 -3.92 -12.72
C LEU A 59 12.63 -4.87 -12.64
N CYS A 60 13.79 -4.46 -13.16
CA CYS A 60 15.01 -5.24 -13.10
C CYS A 60 15.48 -5.45 -11.66
N GLU A 61 15.41 -4.42 -10.81
CA GLU A 61 15.74 -4.50 -9.38
C GLU A 61 14.83 -5.51 -8.67
N HIS A 62 13.52 -5.39 -8.84
CA HIS A 62 12.55 -6.31 -8.23
C HIS A 62 12.68 -7.75 -8.74
N LEU A 63 12.97 -7.96 -10.02
CA LEU A 63 13.17 -9.29 -10.60
C LEU A 63 14.36 -10.06 -9.99
N LYS A 64 15.32 -9.38 -9.35
CA LYS A 64 16.46 -10.04 -8.67
C LYS A 64 16.03 -10.84 -7.44
N HIS A 65 14.97 -10.42 -6.74
CA HIS A 65 14.50 -11.07 -5.51
C HIS A 65 13.06 -11.62 -5.62
N ALA A 66 12.28 -11.16 -6.60
CA ALA A 66 10.92 -11.61 -6.87
C ALA A 66 10.77 -11.95 -8.37
N PRO A 67 11.14 -13.16 -8.82
CA PRO A 67 11.17 -13.49 -10.24
C PRO A 67 9.78 -13.51 -10.91
N LYS A 68 8.70 -13.63 -10.13
CA LYS A 68 7.33 -13.62 -10.64
C LYS A 68 6.70 -12.23 -10.50
N GLN A 69 6.64 -11.50 -11.62
CA GLN A 69 6.13 -10.12 -11.73
C GLN A 69 4.81 -10.00 -12.51
N ILE A 70 4.24 -11.12 -12.94
CA ILE A 70 3.01 -11.19 -13.73
C ILE A 70 2.25 -12.48 -13.39
N THR A 71 0.93 -12.47 -13.60
CA THR A 71 0.08 -13.64 -13.39
C THR A 71 0.07 -14.60 -14.59
N SER A 72 0.42 -14.14 -15.79
CA SER A 72 0.58 -14.97 -16.98
C SER A 72 1.80 -15.90 -16.86
N ARG A 73 1.81 -16.98 -17.65
CA ARG A 73 2.93 -17.94 -17.66
C ARG A 73 4.24 -17.34 -18.20
N SER A 74 4.15 -16.34 -19.08
CA SER A 74 5.30 -15.71 -19.70
C SER A 74 5.02 -14.25 -20.05
N SER A 75 6.10 -13.48 -20.22
CA SER A 75 6.11 -12.11 -20.70
C SER A 75 7.43 -11.86 -21.43
N GLN A 76 7.37 -11.50 -22.71
CA GLN A 76 8.56 -11.20 -23.51
C GLN A 76 9.36 -10.02 -22.91
N PHE A 77 8.65 -9.03 -22.37
CA PHE A 77 9.29 -7.87 -21.76
C PHE A 77 10.02 -8.23 -20.46
N LEU A 78 9.38 -8.98 -19.56
CA LEU A 78 10.04 -9.42 -18.32
C LEU A 78 11.24 -10.33 -18.59
N GLU A 79 11.15 -11.21 -19.61
CA GLU A 79 12.32 -12.00 -20.03
C GLU A 79 13.46 -11.10 -20.51
N THR A 80 13.15 -10.00 -21.20
CA THR A 80 14.17 -9.02 -21.61
C THR A 80 14.82 -8.34 -20.41
N CYS A 81 14.05 -7.95 -19.40
CA CYS A 81 14.59 -7.45 -18.13
C CYS A 81 15.50 -8.49 -17.43
N LEU A 82 15.13 -9.77 -17.45
CA LEU A 82 15.95 -10.85 -16.91
C LEU A 82 17.26 -11.04 -17.69
N LYS A 83 17.23 -10.95 -19.03
CA LYS A 83 18.44 -10.95 -19.87
C LYS A 83 19.39 -9.80 -19.50
N PHE A 84 18.84 -8.61 -19.26
CA PHE A 84 19.64 -7.47 -18.79
C PHE A 84 20.28 -7.76 -17.44
N ASN A 85 19.52 -8.30 -16.48
CA ASN A 85 20.05 -8.70 -15.18
C ASN A 85 21.16 -9.76 -15.27
N ARG A 86 21.15 -10.61 -16.31
CA ARG A 86 22.20 -11.60 -16.59
C ARG A 86 23.38 -11.05 -17.40
N GLY A 87 23.35 -9.79 -17.80
CA GLY A 87 24.39 -9.16 -18.62
C GLY A 87 24.36 -9.57 -20.10
N GLU A 88 23.27 -10.16 -20.58
CA GLU A 88 23.14 -10.66 -21.96
C GLU A 88 22.78 -9.56 -22.97
N ILE A 89 22.24 -8.43 -22.50
CA ILE A 89 21.88 -7.29 -23.33
C ILE A 89 22.39 -5.99 -22.71
N THR A 90 22.61 -4.99 -23.56
CA THR A 90 23.05 -3.66 -23.12
C THR A 90 21.88 -2.86 -22.53
N HIS A 91 22.21 -1.79 -21.80
CA HIS A 91 21.21 -0.84 -21.31
C HIS A 91 20.40 -0.23 -22.46
N ALA A 92 21.03 0.13 -23.59
CA ALA A 92 20.32 0.69 -24.75
C ALA A 92 19.28 -0.29 -25.32
N GLN A 93 19.63 -1.58 -25.41
CA GLN A 93 18.70 -2.64 -25.84
C GLN A 93 17.53 -2.82 -24.85
N LEU A 94 17.78 -2.69 -23.54
CA LEU A 94 16.71 -2.72 -22.54
C LEU A 94 15.74 -1.54 -22.74
N ILE A 95 16.24 -0.33 -22.95
CA ILE A 95 15.40 0.87 -23.17
C ILE A 95 14.55 0.70 -24.43
N GLU A 96 15.15 0.32 -25.56
CA GLU A 96 14.43 0.09 -26.82
C GLU A 96 13.31 -0.95 -26.64
N ALA A 97 13.61 -2.07 -25.98
CA ALA A 97 12.61 -3.10 -25.70
C ALA A 97 11.51 -2.62 -24.74
N THR A 98 11.86 -1.78 -23.78
CA THR A 98 10.91 -1.19 -22.82
C THR A 98 9.93 -0.26 -23.53
N VAL A 99 10.42 0.62 -24.41
CA VAL A 99 9.56 1.49 -25.23
C VAL A 99 8.60 0.67 -26.08
N ARG A 100 9.09 -0.41 -26.71
CA ARG A 100 8.30 -1.26 -27.61
C ARG A 100 7.28 -2.15 -26.89
N LEU A 101 7.60 -2.65 -25.69
CA LEU A 101 6.84 -3.73 -25.04
C LEU A 101 6.31 -3.38 -23.65
N GLY A 102 7.02 -2.55 -22.89
CA GLY A 102 6.74 -2.27 -21.49
C GLY A 102 5.48 -1.44 -21.27
N PHE A 103 5.18 -0.53 -22.20
CA PHE A 103 4.08 0.44 -22.07
C PHE A 103 2.78 0.04 -22.76
N ASN A 104 2.70 -1.15 -23.36
CA ASN A 104 1.58 -1.57 -24.20
C ASN A 104 0.22 -1.59 -23.51
N ASN A 105 0.19 -1.85 -22.20
CA ASN A 105 -1.06 -1.97 -21.44
C ASN A 105 -1.13 -1.01 -20.25
N VAL A 106 0.01 -0.68 -19.64
CA VAL A 106 0.02 0.01 -18.34
C VAL A 106 -0.43 1.46 -18.47
N ILE A 107 -0.07 2.17 -19.56
CA ILE A 107 -0.48 3.56 -19.78
C ILE A 107 -1.99 3.65 -19.99
N ASP A 108 -2.57 2.72 -20.76
CA ASP A 108 -4.03 2.65 -20.99
C ASP A 108 -4.79 2.33 -19.70
N ALA A 109 -4.26 1.40 -18.89
CA ALA A 109 -4.95 0.89 -17.72
C ALA A 109 -4.68 1.67 -16.42
N PHE A 110 -3.70 2.57 -16.38
CA PHE A 110 -3.23 3.18 -15.12
C PHE A 110 -4.35 3.91 -14.37
N HIS A 111 -5.19 4.65 -15.09
CA HIS A 111 -6.28 5.42 -14.51
C HIS A 111 -7.57 4.61 -14.31
N TYR A 112 -7.58 3.31 -14.64
CA TYR A 112 -8.75 2.44 -14.47
C TYR A 112 -8.72 1.71 -13.13
N VAL A 113 -9.74 1.96 -12.31
CA VAL A 113 -9.95 1.32 -11.01
C VAL A 113 -11.30 0.61 -11.00
N ASN A 114 -11.29 -0.67 -10.60
CA ASN A 114 -12.46 -1.56 -10.65
C ASN A 114 -13.06 -1.75 -12.06
N GLN A 115 -14.06 -0.93 -12.40
CA GLN A 115 -14.86 -1.01 -13.63
C GLN A 115 -14.90 0.33 -14.38
N GLY A 116 -14.24 1.37 -13.88
CA GLY A 116 -14.29 2.70 -14.46
C GLY A 116 -12.96 3.42 -14.36
N GLU A 117 -12.85 4.47 -15.16
CA GLU A 117 -11.75 5.42 -15.06
C GLU A 117 -11.96 6.36 -13.86
N ILE A 118 -10.87 6.83 -13.26
CA ILE A 118 -10.92 7.87 -12.23
C ILE A 118 -11.10 9.27 -12.84
N ASP A 119 -11.78 10.16 -12.12
CA ASP A 119 -12.08 11.52 -12.60
C ASP A 119 -10.82 12.41 -12.74
N LYS A 120 -9.73 12.05 -12.07
CA LYS A 120 -8.48 12.83 -12.02
C LYS A 120 -7.34 12.05 -12.68
N ARG A 121 -7.08 12.34 -13.96
CA ARG A 121 -5.89 11.84 -14.66
C ARG A 121 -4.64 12.58 -14.21
N PHE A 122 -3.54 11.85 -14.04
CA PHE A 122 -2.22 12.36 -13.67
C PHE A 122 -1.29 12.53 -14.88
N PHE A 123 -1.61 11.87 -15.98
CA PHE A 123 -0.97 12.10 -17.27
C PHE A 123 -1.95 11.83 -18.42
N LEU A 124 -1.66 12.43 -19.57
CA LEU A 124 -2.32 12.16 -20.84
C LEU A 124 -1.45 11.23 -21.68
N ASP A 125 -2.09 10.31 -22.39
CA ASP A 125 -1.41 9.42 -23.33
C ASP A 125 -1.15 10.16 -24.65
N GLU A 126 0.12 10.44 -24.93
CA GLU A 126 0.58 11.07 -26.16
C GLU A 126 1.54 10.16 -26.94
N ARG A 127 1.45 8.84 -26.75
CA ARG A 127 2.33 7.87 -27.43
C ARG A 127 2.27 8.00 -28.95
N LYS A 128 1.10 8.33 -29.51
CA LYS A 128 0.88 8.44 -30.96
C LYS A 128 1.31 9.79 -31.55
N THR A 129 1.25 10.86 -30.78
CA THR A 129 1.51 12.23 -31.26
C THR A 129 2.92 12.71 -30.92
N HIS A 130 3.42 12.37 -29.74
CA HIS A 130 4.69 12.86 -29.22
C HIS A 130 5.60 11.76 -28.66
N SER A 131 5.25 10.48 -28.88
CA SER A 131 6.02 9.33 -28.36
C SER A 131 6.28 9.43 -26.85
N GLY A 132 5.26 9.79 -26.06
CA GLY A 132 5.41 10.04 -24.64
C GLY A 132 4.09 10.12 -23.87
N ILE A 133 4.17 10.62 -22.64
CA ILE A 133 3.04 11.01 -21.81
C ILE A 133 3.18 12.47 -21.39
N ARG A 134 2.07 13.18 -21.26
CA ARG A 134 2.06 14.56 -20.76
C ARG A 134 1.54 14.58 -19.33
N LEU A 135 2.35 15.03 -18.37
CA LEU A 135 1.92 15.19 -16.99
C LEU A 135 0.85 16.28 -16.90
N THR A 136 -0.20 16.04 -16.12
CA THR A 136 -1.28 17.02 -15.93
C THR A 136 -1.03 17.87 -14.69
N ASP A 137 -1.74 19.00 -14.57
CA ASP A 137 -1.76 19.82 -13.36
C ASP A 137 -2.09 19.01 -12.10
N ASN A 138 -2.96 18.00 -12.22
CA ASN A 138 -3.28 17.11 -11.09
C ASN A 138 -2.04 16.39 -10.54
N PHE A 139 -1.08 16.03 -11.39
CA PHE A 139 0.16 15.38 -10.93
C PHE A 139 1.12 16.37 -10.28
N TYR A 140 1.24 17.58 -10.81
CA TYR A 140 2.04 18.63 -10.17
C TYR A 140 1.46 19.05 -8.82
N LEU A 141 0.14 19.28 -8.77
CA LEU A 141 -0.59 19.58 -7.53
C LEU A 141 -0.56 18.42 -6.54
N LEU A 142 -0.40 17.18 -7.00
CA LEU A 142 -0.17 16.02 -6.13
C LEU A 142 1.22 16.11 -5.50
N GLY A 143 2.23 16.52 -6.26
CA GLY A 143 3.62 16.75 -5.80
C GLY A 143 3.76 17.78 -4.69
N GLU A 144 2.87 18.77 -4.65
CA GLU A 144 2.84 19.83 -3.64
C GLU A 144 2.14 19.40 -2.33
N ARG A 145 1.48 18.23 -2.30
CA ARG A 145 0.74 17.79 -1.11
C ARG A 145 1.64 17.16 -0.06
N LEU A 146 1.21 17.28 1.18
CA LEU A 146 1.94 16.79 2.35
C LEU A 146 2.23 15.29 2.30
N GLN A 147 1.33 14.47 1.75
CA GLN A 147 1.52 13.02 1.69
C GLN A 147 2.30 12.55 0.47
N TYR A 148 2.69 13.43 -0.46
CA TYR A 148 3.44 13.03 -1.66
C TYR A 148 4.68 12.22 -1.32
N LYS A 149 5.44 12.67 -0.31
CA LYS A 149 6.63 12.00 0.21
C LYS A 149 6.39 10.57 0.70
N ASN A 150 5.15 10.26 1.12
CA ASN A 150 4.76 8.94 1.61
C ASN A 150 4.34 7.98 0.48
N LEU A 151 3.92 8.50 -0.69
CA LEU A 151 3.34 7.69 -1.77
C LEU A 151 4.34 6.70 -2.36
N ALA A 152 5.63 7.05 -2.41
CA ALA A 152 6.69 6.15 -2.88
C ALA A 152 6.84 4.93 -1.97
N PHE A 153 6.85 5.13 -0.64
CA PHE A 153 6.88 4.05 0.36
C PHE A 153 5.63 3.16 0.24
N GLU A 154 4.44 3.78 0.15
CA GLU A 154 3.17 3.07 -0.03
C GLU A 154 3.17 2.20 -1.30
N THR A 155 3.70 2.74 -2.41
CA THR A 155 3.79 2.05 -3.70
C THR A 155 4.71 0.85 -3.61
N ASN A 156 5.90 1.02 -3.04
CA ASN A 156 6.87 -0.05 -2.89
C ASN A 156 6.37 -1.16 -1.95
N ALA A 157 5.80 -0.81 -0.80
CA ALA A 157 5.22 -1.77 0.12
C ALA A 157 4.07 -2.57 -0.53
N ARG A 158 3.22 -1.88 -1.31
CA ARG A 158 2.15 -2.54 -2.06
C ARG A 158 2.71 -3.50 -3.11
N TRP A 159 3.78 -3.11 -3.81
CA TRP A 159 4.45 -3.96 -4.79
C TRP A 159 4.98 -5.23 -4.13
N ASN A 160 5.78 -5.11 -3.06
CA ASN A 160 6.33 -6.26 -2.33
C ASN A 160 5.23 -7.22 -1.85
N LEU A 161 4.14 -6.70 -1.31
CA LEU A 161 2.99 -7.51 -0.87
C LEU A 161 2.40 -8.33 -2.04
N VAL A 162 2.24 -7.73 -3.22
CA VAL A 162 1.70 -8.41 -4.40
C VAL A 162 2.65 -9.47 -4.93
N GLU A 163 3.95 -9.19 -4.97
CA GLU A 163 4.99 -10.15 -5.37
C GLU A 163 4.97 -11.38 -4.48
N GLN A 164 4.92 -11.16 -3.17
CA GLN A 164 4.88 -12.26 -2.21
C GLN A 164 3.64 -13.11 -2.41
N ALA A 165 2.47 -12.48 -2.62
CA ALA A 165 1.24 -13.19 -2.95
C ALA A 165 1.37 -14.06 -4.22
N TRP A 166 2.09 -13.58 -5.25
CA TRP A 166 2.30 -14.33 -6.48
C TRP A 166 3.30 -15.47 -6.33
N SER A 167 4.38 -15.25 -5.56
CA SER A 167 5.47 -16.21 -5.35
C SER A 167 4.97 -17.48 -4.65
N MET A 168 4.07 -17.33 -3.67
CA MET A 168 3.54 -18.45 -2.88
C MET A 168 2.59 -19.35 -3.67
N GLY A 169 2.20 -18.97 -4.89
CA GLY A 169 1.15 -19.64 -5.63
C GLY A 169 -0.21 -19.38 -4.97
N ILE A 170 -1.25 -19.18 -5.76
CA ILE A 170 -2.58 -18.75 -5.28
C ILE A 170 -3.31 -19.94 -4.59
N SER A 171 -2.64 -20.75 -3.76
CA SER A 171 -3.35 -21.58 -2.79
C SER A 171 -3.79 -20.64 -1.67
N ARG A 172 -5.02 -20.16 -1.76
CA ARG A 172 -5.65 -19.12 -0.94
C ARG A 172 -5.64 -19.38 0.58
N ASN A 173 -5.21 -20.56 1.02
CA ASN A 173 -5.38 -21.03 2.40
C ASN A 173 -4.12 -20.94 3.27
N LEU A 174 -2.99 -20.43 2.75
CA LEU A 174 -1.70 -20.46 3.47
C LEU A 174 -1.01 -19.10 3.58
N VAL A 175 -1.61 -18.01 3.09
CA VAL A 175 -0.99 -16.66 3.16
C VAL A 175 -1.42 -15.95 4.44
N GLY A 176 -0.77 -16.30 5.54
CA GLY A 176 -0.79 -15.48 6.75
C GLY A 176 0.30 -14.41 6.66
N VAL A 177 -0.07 -13.15 6.44
CA VAL A 177 0.85 -12.04 6.74
C VAL A 177 0.86 -11.85 8.25
N GLU A 178 2.04 -12.03 8.83
CA GLU A 178 2.34 -11.85 10.25
C GLU A 178 3.10 -10.54 10.46
N PHE A 179 3.17 -10.08 11.70
CA PHE A 179 3.87 -8.87 12.10
C PHE A 179 4.98 -9.18 13.09
N ASP A 180 6.17 -8.67 12.79
CA ASP A 180 7.32 -8.69 13.68
C ASP A 180 7.39 -7.34 14.42
N GLU A 181 7.17 -7.38 15.73
CA GLU A 181 7.21 -6.21 16.60
C GLU A 181 8.63 -5.64 16.77
N ASP A 182 9.66 -6.49 16.76
CA ASP A 182 11.03 -6.03 17.00
C ASP A 182 11.55 -5.19 15.83
N ASN A 183 11.28 -5.65 14.60
CA ASN A 183 11.75 -5.00 13.38
C ASN A 183 10.67 -4.13 12.70
N GLN A 184 9.43 -4.15 13.19
CA GLN A 184 8.29 -3.43 12.62
C GLN A 184 8.01 -3.82 11.15
N LEU A 185 8.23 -5.09 10.82
CA LEU A 185 8.10 -5.65 9.47
C LEU A 185 6.87 -6.56 9.38
N LEU A 186 6.25 -6.56 8.20
CA LEU A 186 5.35 -7.64 7.80
C LEU A 186 6.16 -8.77 7.20
N PHE A 187 5.88 -10.00 7.62
CA PHE A 187 6.54 -11.20 7.14
C PHE A 187 5.53 -12.30 6.81
N THR A 188 5.99 -13.32 6.10
CA THR A 188 5.25 -14.58 5.89
C THR A 188 6.16 -15.76 6.19
N ARG A 189 5.59 -16.96 6.29
CA ARG A 189 6.33 -18.21 6.44
C ARG A 189 6.15 -19.08 5.20
N VAL A 190 7.24 -19.32 4.48
CA VAL A 190 7.27 -20.25 3.34
C VAL A 190 8.07 -21.48 3.76
N ASN A 191 7.45 -22.66 3.75
CA ASN A 191 8.07 -23.91 4.22
C ASN A 191 8.73 -23.78 5.61
N ALA A 192 7.98 -23.19 6.56
CA ALA A 192 8.42 -22.87 7.92
C ALA A 192 9.60 -21.87 8.04
N ARG A 193 10.07 -21.28 6.94
CA ARG A 193 11.08 -20.22 6.94
C ARG A 193 10.44 -18.85 6.86
N ARG A 194 10.89 -17.93 7.72
CA ARG A 194 10.48 -16.53 7.69
C ARG A 194 11.01 -15.85 6.43
N VAL A 195 10.14 -15.09 5.77
CA VAL A 195 10.45 -14.21 4.66
C VAL A 195 9.87 -12.84 4.98
N ASP A 196 10.74 -11.87 5.19
CA ASP A 196 10.32 -10.48 5.36
C ASP A 196 9.77 -9.94 4.04
N ILE A 197 8.66 -9.21 4.13
CA ILE A 197 7.96 -8.67 2.96
C ILE A 197 8.25 -7.18 2.81
N THR A 198 7.89 -6.40 3.82
CA THR A 198 7.99 -4.94 3.78
C THR A 198 7.73 -4.33 5.16
N SER A 199 7.95 -3.02 5.29
CA SER A 199 7.60 -2.22 6.47
C SER A 199 6.10 -2.28 6.76
N CYS A 200 5.75 -2.48 8.03
CA CYS A 200 4.35 -2.40 8.47
C CYS A 200 3.79 -0.99 8.25
N ARG A 201 4.56 0.05 8.58
CA ARG A 201 4.14 1.45 8.40
C ARG A 201 3.80 1.75 6.95
N ASP A 202 4.69 1.39 6.05
CA ASP A 202 4.52 1.66 4.62
C ASP A 202 3.30 0.92 4.06
N SER A 203 3.04 -0.30 4.57
CA SER A 203 1.90 -1.12 4.15
C SER A 203 0.55 -0.59 4.63
N LEU A 204 0.47 0.00 5.82
CA LEU A 204 -0.80 0.45 6.39
C LEU A 204 -1.16 1.88 6.00
N ASN A 205 -0.17 2.73 5.68
CA ASN A 205 -0.38 4.18 5.55
C ASN A 205 -1.39 4.58 4.48
N GLY A 206 -1.34 3.90 3.32
CA GLY A 206 -2.27 4.17 2.22
C GLY A 206 -3.73 3.94 2.62
N TYR A 207 -4.00 2.95 3.47
CA TYR A 207 -5.33 2.61 3.95
C TYR A 207 -5.83 3.54 5.07
N GLN A 208 -4.93 4.30 5.69
CA GLN A 208 -5.22 5.37 6.64
C GLN A 208 -5.01 6.76 6.05
N LYS A 209 -4.86 6.84 4.73
CA LYS A 209 -4.74 8.09 3.98
C LYS A 209 -3.62 9.02 4.48
N GLY A 210 -2.55 8.47 5.06
CA GLY A 210 -1.44 9.29 5.54
C GLY A 210 -1.70 10.05 6.84
N ARG A 211 -2.67 9.57 7.62
CA ARG A 211 -3.17 10.23 8.83
C ARG A 211 -3.09 9.27 10.02
N CYS A 212 -2.86 9.85 11.19
CA CYS A 212 -2.98 9.16 12.46
C CYS A 212 -4.38 8.54 12.56
N PHE A 213 -4.44 7.25 12.85
CA PHE A 213 -5.69 6.50 12.97
C PHE A 213 -6.63 7.10 14.01
N TYR A 214 -6.10 7.71 15.06
CA TYR A 214 -6.86 8.23 16.19
C TYR A 214 -7.33 9.67 15.98
N CYS A 215 -6.39 10.62 15.85
CA CYS A 215 -6.69 12.06 15.81
C CYS A 215 -6.71 12.68 14.41
N PHE A 216 -6.42 11.92 13.35
CA PHE A 216 -6.29 12.41 11.97
C PHE A 216 -5.17 13.44 11.71
N LYS A 217 -4.26 13.66 12.67
CA LYS A 217 -3.03 14.42 12.41
C LYS A 217 -2.25 13.78 11.24
N PRO A 218 -1.71 14.55 10.29
CA PRO A 218 -0.81 14.00 9.28
C PRO A 218 0.35 13.23 9.90
N ILE A 219 0.74 12.12 9.28
CA ILE A 219 1.90 11.33 9.69
C ILE A 219 2.89 11.19 8.53
N SER A 220 4.14 10.89 8.87
CA SER A 220 5.24 10.67 7.93
C SER A 220 5.71 9.22 7.98
N LEU A 221 6.17 8.71 6.84
CA LEU A 221 6.90 7.45 6.74
C LEU A 221 8.42 7.65 6.67
N VAL A 222 8.87 8.90 6.53
CA VAL A 222 10.29 9.23 6.41
C VAL A 222 10.99 9.03 7.75
N THR A 223 11.96 8.12 7.79
CA THR A 223 12.78 7.87 8.98
C THR A 223 13.43 9.16 9.48
N GLY A 224 13.35 9.40 10.80
CA GLY A 224 13.87 10.61 11.44
C GLY A 224 12.93 11.82 11.41
N ASP A 225 11.83 11.78 10.67
CA ASP A 225 10.82 12.84 10.68
C ASP A 225 10.18 13.01 12.07
N ALA A 226 9.89 14.25 12.46
CA ALA A 226 9.24 14.55 13.73
C ALA A 226 7.84 13.91 13.82
N GLU A 227 7.15 13.83 12.68
CA GLU A 227 5.82 13.24 12.54
C GLU A 227 5.87 11.78 12.07
N LEU A 228 7.02 11.11 12.22
CA LEU A 228 7.15 9.69 11.91
C LEU A 228 6.10 8.89 12.66
N ALA A 229 5.32 8.11 11.89
CA ALA A 229 4.26 7.27 12.41
C ALA A 229 4.82 6.17 13.31
N ASP A 230 4.10 5.91 14.41
CA ASP A 230 4.29 4.71 15.22
C ASP A 230 3.27 3.65 14.78
N VAL A 231 3.65 2.36 14.81
CA VAL A 231 2.68 1.25 14.73
C VAL A 231 2.15 1.02 16.15
N ASP A 232 0.84 0.98 16.30
CA ASP A 232 0.17 0.70 17.56
C ASP A 232 -0.80 -0.47 17.40
N HIS A 233 -0.98 -1.24 18.47
CA HIS A 233 -2.02 -2.24 18.57
C HIS A 233 -3.31 -1.58 19.04
N PHE A 234 -4.33 -1.54 18.19
CA PHE A 234 -5.63 -0.96 18.52
C PHE A 234 -6.19 -1.53 19.83
N ILE A 235 -6.26 -2.85 19.94
CA ILE A 235 -6.38 -3.53 21.23
C ILE A 235 -4.96 -3.65 21.81
N PRO A 236 -4.67 -3.02 22.97
CA PRO A 236 -3.32 -2.98 23.53
C PRO A 236 -2.77 -4.37 23.84
N TRP A 237 -1.45 -4.55 23.68
CA TRP A 237 -0.70 -5.77 24.03
C TRP A 237 -0.93 -6.28 25.47
N ALA A 238 -1.36 -5.39 26.37
CA ALA A 238 -1.76 -5.76 27.73
C ALA A 238 -2.91 -6.80 27.77
N ALA A 239 -3.73 -6.91 26.72
CA ALA A 239 -4.82 -7.88 26.59
C ALA A 239 -4.47 -9.11 25.73
N ARG A 240 -3.18 -9.43 25.57
CA ARG A 240 -2.71 -10.55 24.72
C ARG A 240 -3.14 -11.95 25.15
N ASN A 241 -3.53 -12.13 26.41
CA ASN A 241 -4.00 -13.43 26.92
C ASN A 241 -5.50 -13.63 26.64
N GLU A 242 -6.20 -12.53 26.39
CA GLU A 242 -7.65 -12.43 26.22
C GLU A 242 -8.02 -12.36 24.73
N VAL A 243 -7.12 -11.78 23.92
CA VAL A 243 -7.27 -11.62 22.47
C VAL A 243 -6.26 -12.47 21.74
N SER A 244 -6.76 -13.47 21.02
CA SER A 244 -5.93 -14.32 20.17
C SER A 244 -5.40 -13.54 18.96
N ASN A 245 -4.18 -13.86 18.54
CA ASN A 245 -3.51 -13.21 17.41
C ASN A 245 -3.52 -11.67 17.52
N ILE A 246 -3.12 -11.15 18.68
CA ILE A 246 -3.10 -9.70 18.95
C ILE A 246 -2.17 -8.92 18.00
N ASN A 247 -1.13 -9.58 17.48
CA ASN A 247 -0.22 -9.06 16.44
C ASN A 247 -0.80 -9.18 15.02
N GLY A 248 -2.04 -9.63 14.86
CA GLY A 248 -2.68 -9.72 13.56
C GLY A 248 -2.82 -8.34 12.93
N VAL A 249 -2.58 -8.25 11.62
CA VAL A 249 -2.66 -6.98 10.85
C VAL A 249 -4.01 -6.27 11.03
N TRP A 250 -5.08 -7.03 11.30
CA TRP A 250 -6.41 -6.49 11.62
C TRP A 250 -6.42 -5.55 12.84
N ASN A 251 -5.48 -5.74 13.78
CA ASN A 251 -5.36 -5.00 15.03
C ASN A 251 -4.27 -3.91 15.00
N LEU A 252 -3.43 -3.86 13.98
CA LEU A 252 -2.35 -2.87 13.88
C LEU A 252 -2.84 -1.60 13.20
N VAL A 253 -2.47 -0.42 13.71
CA VAL A 253 -2.81 0.89 13.14
C VAL A 253 -1.61 1.82 13.18
N LEU A 254 -1.58 2.86 12.34
CA LEU A 254 -0.57 3.91 12.43
C LEU A 254 -1.08 5.08 13.26
N ALA A 255 -0.31 5.49 14.26
CA ALA A 255 -0.64 6.57 15.16
C ALA A 255 0.47 7.62 15.20
N CYS A 256 0.11 8.86 15.48
CA CYS A 256 1.09 9.88 15.83
C CYS A 256 1.64 9.61 17.24
N ARG A 257 2.81 10.18 17.53
CA ARG A 257 3.48 10.05 18.84
C ARG A 257 2.59 10.48 20.00
N CYS A 258 1.82 11.56 19.84
CA CYS A 258 0.93 12.09 20.87
C CYS A 258 -0.17 11.08 21.25
N CYS A 259 -0.80 10.45 20.25
CA CYS A 259 -1.85 9.46 20.50
C CYS A 259 -1.30 8.14 21.01
N ASN A 260 -0.15 7.67 20.51
CA ASN A 260 0.38 6.37 20.90
C ASN A 260 1.04 6.40 22.29
N ARG A 261 2.01 7.33 22.46
CA ARG A 261 2.93 7.39 23.61
C ARG A 261 2.98 8.75 24.30
N GLY A 262 2.07 9.67 23.97
CA GLY A 262 1.93 10.94 24.69
C GLY A 262 1.33 10.77 26.08
N VAL A 263 1.43 11.80 26.92
CA VAL A 263 0.94 11.78 28.32
C VAL A 263 -0.55 11.45 28.40
N GLU A 264 -1.35 12.02 27.49
CA GLU A 264 -2.79 11.72 27.37
C GLU A 264 -3.08 10.65 26.30
N GLY A 265 -2.06 10.00 25.76
CA GLY A 265 -2.15 9.00 24.70
C GLY A 265 -2.75 7.68 25.17
N LYS A 266 -3.16 6.83 24.23
CA LYS A 266 -3.88 5.59 24.47
C LYS A 266 -3.23 4.69 25.52
N SER A 267 -1.92 4.42 25.41
CA SER A 267 -1.21 3.48 26.29
C SER A 267 -1.97 2.13 26.37
N ALA A 268 -2.21 1.60 27.58
CA ALA A 268 -2.95 0.37 27.81
C ALA A 268 -4.49 0.53 27.81
N ARG A 269 -5.03 1.70 27.47
CA ARG A 269 -6.49 1.93 27.46
C ARG A 269 -7.12 1.43 26.16
N ILE A 270 -8.39 1.06 26.23
CA ILE A 270 -9.16 0.53 25.10
C ILE A 270 -9.76 1.69 24.28
N PRO A 271 -9.50 1.83 22.97
CA PRO A 271 -10.19 2.81 22.13
C PRO A 271 -11.72 2.66 22.18
N ASP A 272 -12.46 3.77 22.11
CA ASP A 272 -13.93 3.73 22.16
C ASP A 272 -14.58 2.98 20.96
N LEU A 273 -15.91 2.78 21.06
CA LEU A 273 -16.68 2.07 20.02
C LEU A 273 -16.69 2.80 18.66
N LYS A 274 -16.52 4.12 18.63
CA LYS A 274 -16.42 4.85 17.35
C LYS A 274 -15.12 4.53 16.65
N LEU A 275 -14.02 4.43 17.40
CA LEU A 275 -12.73 4.00 16.88
C LEU A 275 -12.74 2.51 16.47
N LEU A 276 -13.54 1.67 17.13
CA LEU A 276 -13.75 0.27 16.70
C LEU A 276 -14.48 0.19 15.36
N GLN A 277 -15.50 1.03 15.14
CA GLN A 277 -16.18 1.15 13.85
C GLN A 277 -15.21 1.62 12.75
N ARG A 278 -14.35 2.61 13.05
CA ARG A 278 -13.28 3.03 12.14
C ARG A 278 -12.31 1.89 11.81
N LEU A 279 -11.93 1.09 12.80
CA LEU A 279 -11.05 -0.07 12.58
C LEU A 279 -11.70 -1.06 11.62
N HIS A 280 -12.99 -1.31 11.79
CA HIS A 280 -13.76 -2.13 10.88
C HIS A 280 -13.73 -1.57 9.44
N THR A 281 -14.05 -0.29 9.24
CA THR A 281 -14.00 0.37 7.91
C THR A 281 -12.62 0.24 7.28
N ARG A 282 -11.55 0.56 8.02
CA ARG A 282 -10.18 0.42 7.55
C ARG A 282 -9.84 -1.02 7.17
N ASN A 283 -10.24 -2.00 7.98
CA ASN A 283 -10.03 -3.41 7.67
C ASN A 283 -10.78 -3.86 6.41
N GLU A 284 -11.96 -3.30 6.13
CA GLU A 284 -12.66 -3.55 4.86
C GLU A 284 -11.88 -3.00 3.65
N TYR A 285 -11.11 -1.91 3.80
CA TYR A 285 -10.24 -1.42 2.72
C TYR A 285 -9.13 -2.41 2.38
N PHE A 286 -8.53 -3.12 3.36
CA PHE A 286 -7.58 -4.20 3.07
C PHE A 286 -8.20 -5.27 2.18
N ILE A 287 -9.43 -5.68 2.50
CA ILE A 287 -10.19 -6.68 1.75
C ILE A 287 -10.47 -6.18 0.33
N GLN A 288 -10.95 -4.95 0.18
CA GLN A 288 -11.25 -4.38 -1.13
C GLN A 288 -10.00 -4.25 -2.02
N SER A 289 -8.82 -4.04 -1.44
CA SER A 289 -7.55 -3.96 -2.18
C SER A 289 -7.03 -5.29 -2.74
N LYS A 290 -7.68 -6.42 -2.40
CA LYS A 290 -7.31 -7.78 -2.82
C LYS A 290 -5.96 -8.24 -2.22
N LEU A 291 -5.29 -9.17 -2.89
CA LEU A 291 -4.12 -9.88 -2.38
C LEU A 291 -2.99 -8.95 -1.94
N PRO A 292 -2.20 -9.33 -0.91
CA PRO A 292 -2.38 -10.48 0.00
C PRO A 292 -3.21 -10.15 1.25
N LEU A 293 -3.30 -8.86 1.63
CA LEU A 293 -3.94 -8.47 2.90
C LEU A 293 -5.42 -8.88 2.97
N HIS A 294 -6.12 -8.93 1.84
CA HIS A 294 -7.47 -9.49 1.77
C HIS A 294 -7.56 -10.87 2.41
N GLU A 295 -6.73 -11.82 1.95
CA GLU A 295 -6.81 -13.22 2.39
C GLU A 295 -6.44 -13.31 3.87
N THR A 296 -5.39 -12.59 4.29
CA THR A 296 -4.98 -12.55 5.70
C THR A 296 -6.11 -12.05 6.60
N ILE A 297 -6.75 -10.92 6.27
CA ILE A 297 -7.82 -10.35 7.09
C ILE A 297 -9.04 -11.28 7.10
N VAL A 298 -9.42 -11.84 5.95
CA VAL A 298 -10.54 -12.77 5.84
C VAL A 298 -10.30 -14.05 6.63
N LEU A 299 -9.11 -14.63 6.57
CA LEU A 299 -8.73 -15.82 7.34
C LEU A 299 -8.73 -15.54 8.85
N GLN A 300 -8.26 -14.36 9.27
CA GLN A 300 -8.15 -14.02 10.68
C GLN A 300 -9.48 -13.58 11.31
N THR A 301 -10.35 -12.89 10.55
CA THR A 301 -11.51 -12.18 11.12
C THR A 301 -12.87 -12.72 10.63
N GLY A 302 -12.90 -13.47 9.53
CA GLY A 302 -14.11 -14.11 9.00
C GLY A 302 -14.48 -13.74 7.56
N GLN A 303 -15.21 -14.64 6.92
CA GLN A 303 -15.59 -14.55 5.50
C GLN A 303 -16.64 -13.47 5.20
N ARG A 304 -17.59 -13.25 6.12
CA ARG A 304 -18.71 -12.30 5.94
C ARG A 304 -18.46 -11.00 6.72
N PRO A 305 -18.88 -9.83 6.21
CA PRO A 305 -18.75 -8.55 6.91
C PRO A 305 -19.27 -8.59 8.36
N GLU A 306 -20.40 -9.25 8.59
CA GLU A 306 -21.03 -9.38 9.92
C GLU A 306 -20.17 -10.23 10.87
N ALA A 307 -19.53 -11.29 10.34
CA ALA A 307 -18.62 -12.13 11.10
C ALA A 307 -17.38 -11.35 11.53
N ARG A 308 -16.83 -10.51 10.64
CA ARG A 308 -15.68 -9.65 10.93
C ARG A 308 -16.02 -8.58 11.96
N ARG A 309 -17.17 -7.93 11.83
CA ARG A 309 -17.65 -6.96 12.84
C ARG A 309 -17.83 -7.62 14.20
N SER A 310 -18.45 -8.79 14.23
CA SER A 310 -18.65 -9.56 15.46
C SER A 310 -17.32 -10.02 16.06
N PHE A 311 -16.35 -10.41 15.23
CA PHE A 311 -15.00 -10.74 15.67
C PHE A 311 -14.33 -9.54 16.37
N LEU A 312 -14.36 -8.35 15.76
CA LEU A 312 -13.80 -7.15 16.36
C LEU A 312 -14.50 -6.80 17.67
N GLN A 313 -15.84 -6.86 17.71
CA GLN A 313 -16.63 -6.57 18.91
C GLN A 313 -16.31 -7.53 20.05
N ARG A 314 -16.20 -8.85 19.78
CA ARG A 314 -15.89 -9.84 20.80
C ARG A 314 -14.50 -9.64 21.40
N ASN A 315 -13.48 -9.44 20.57
CA ASN A 315 -12.12 -9.20 21.05
C ASN A 315 -12.03 -7.87 21.82
N TRP A 316 -12.71 -6.82 21.34
CA TRP A 316 -12.80 -5.55 22.04
C TRP A 316 -13.45 -5.69 23.42
N GLN A 317 -14.56 -6.44 23.50
CA GLN A 317 -15.25 -6.68 24.78
C GLN A 317 -14.37 -7.48 25.74
N ALA A 318 -13.72 -8.55 25.28
CA ALA A 318 -12.82 -9.35 26.10
C ALA A 318 -11.67 -8.51 26.67
N ALA A 319 -11.11 -7.59 25.87
CA ALA A 319 -10.08 -6.68 26.32
C ALA A 319 -10.62 -5.62 27.29
N LEU A 320 -11.84 -5.11 27.07
CA LEU A 320 -12.50 -4.17 27.98
C LEU A 320 -12.78 -4.81 29.34
N ASP A 321 -13.30 -6.04 29.38
CA ASP A 321 -13.59 -6.76 30.62
C ASP A 321 -12.33 -6.90 31.49
N LYS A 322 -11.15 -6.97 30.86
CA LYS A 322 -9.86 -7.04 31.53
C LYS A 322 -9.28 -5.68 31.94
N LEU A 323 -9.30 -4.71 31.03
CA LEU A 323 -8.56 -3.44 31.17
C LEU A 323 -9.43 -2.29 31.70
N ILE A 324 -10.77 -2.43 31.65
CA ILE A 324 -11.83 -1.62 32.28
C ILE A 324 -11.94 -0.17 31.75
N HIS A 325 -10.83 0.45 31.35
CA HIS A 325 -10.78 1.86 30.96
C HIS A 325 -10.77 2.04 29.44
N THR A 326 -11.68 2.88 28.96
CA THR A 326 -11.74 3.32 27.57
C THR A 326 -10.97 4.63 27.35
N TRP A 327 -10.66 4.93 26.10
CA TRP A 327 -9.95 6.12 25.68
C TRP A 327 -10.47 6.66 24.34
N LYS A 328 -10.42 7.98 24.21
CA LYS A 328 -10.67 8.70 22.96
C LYS A 328 -9.65 9.83 22.81
N PRO A 329 -9.15 10.10 21.60
CA PRO A 329 -8.28 11.23 21.33
C PRO A 329 -9.09 12.53 21.28
N ASN A 330 -8.39 13.65 21.40
CA ASN A 330 -8.86 14.91 20.84
C ASN A 330 -8.56 14.89 19.33
N ALA A 331 -9.57 15.13 18.50
CA ALA A 331 -9.38 15.18 17.05
C ALA A 331 -8.57 16.43 16.67
N GLU A 332 -7.56 16.25 15.81
CA GLU A 332 -6.69 17.33 15.32
C GLU A 332 -6.97 17.68 13.85
N ALA A 333 -7.77 16.86 13.15
CA ALA A 333 -8.23 17.13 11.79
C ALA A 333 -9.59 16.46 11.53
N GLU A 334 -10.17 16.75 10.36
CA GLU A 334 -11.42 16.16 9.90
C GLU A 334 -11.30 14.64 9.70
N ALA A 335 -12.41 13.95 9.91
CA ALA A 335 -12.48 12.51 9.73
C ALA A 335 -12.47 12.12 8.25
N THR A 336 -11.54 11.25 7.88
CA THR A 336 -11.32 10.87 6.47
C THR A 336 -11.56 9.38 6.18
N PHE A 337 -11.77 8.53 7.20
CA PHE A 337 -12.06 7.11 7.06
C PHE A 337 -12.70 6.52 8.33
#